data_AF-A0A6A1VH73-F1
#
_entry.id   AF-A0A6A1VH73-F1
#
_cell.length_a   1.000
_cell.length_b   1.000
_cell.length_c   1.000
_cell.angle_alpha   90.00
_cell.angle_beta   90.00
_cell.angle_gamma   90.00
#
_symmetry.space_group_name_H-M   'P 1'
#
loop_
_entity.id
_entity.type
_entity.pdbx_description
1 polymer ?
#
loop_
_entity_poly.entity_id
_entity_poly.type
_entity_poly.pdbx_seq_one_letter_code
_entity_poly.pdbx_strand_id
1 'polypeptide(L)'
;MKFRYAMVCSSNQNRSMEAHSILKREGFEVSSYGTGAHVKLPGPSLREPNVYDFGTPYKQMYEDLRRKDSELYPLFFPHLFNFAVFSLFVWLLILQRK
;
A
#
# COMPACT_ATOMS: atom_id res chain seq x y z
N MET A 1 23.18 -11.88 18.64
CA MET A 1 22.23 -12.51 17.68
C MET A 1 21.62 -11.42 16.82
N LYS A 2 21.47 -11.64 15.51
CA LYS A 2 20.81 -10.69 14.60
C LYS A 2 19.33 -11.07 14.47
N PHE A 3 18.43 -10.18 14.88
CA PHE A 3 16.99 -10.41 14.75
C PHE A 3 16.52 -10.11 13.33
N ARG A 4 15.54 -10.89 12.87
CA ARG A 4 14.80 -10.65 11.64
C ARG A 4 13.36 -10.30 11.98
N TYR A 5 12.83 -9.24 11.38
CA TYR A 5 11.52 -8.69 11.68
C TYR A 5 10.56 -8.95 10.52
N ALA A 6 9.30 -9.23 10.85
CA ALA A 6 8.23 -9.38 9.88
C ALA A 6 7.07 -8.45 10.24
N MET A 7 6.72 -7.54 9.33
CA MET A 7 5.56 -6.65 9.47
C MET A 7 4.37 -7.23 8.71
N VAL A 8 3.27 -7.48 9.41
CA VAL A 8 2.12 -8.17 8.81
C VAL A 8 0.87 -7.30 8.91
N CYS A 9 0.12 -7.17 7.82
CA CYS A 9 -1.23 -6.62 7.83
C CYS A 9 -2.15 -7.42 6.90
N SER A 10 -3.35 -6.93 6.57
CA SER A 10 -4.27 -7.65 5.68
C SER A 10 -3.80 -7.66 4.22
N SER A 11 -3.66 -6.48 3.59
CA SER A 11 -3.36 -6.37 2.15
C SER A 11 -1.88 -6.16 1.80
N ASN A 12 -0.98 -6.12 2.79
CA ASN A 12 0.41 -5.66 2.64
C ASN A 12 0.57 -4.28 1.97
N GLN A 13 -0.37 -3.35 2.14
CA GLN A 13 -0.35 -2.05 1.45
C GLN A 13 0.08 -0.93 2.40
N ASN A 14 -0.64 -0.77 3.51
CA ASN A 14 -0.51 0.41 4.38
C ASN A 14 0.34 0.13 5.63
N ARG A 15 -0.31 -0.32 6.72
CA ARG A 15 0.31 -0.50 8.04
C ARG A 15 1.62 -1.29 8.03
N SER A 16 1.66 -2.42 7.31
CA SER A 16 2.87 -3.26 7.25
C SER A 16 3.99 -2.60 6.44
N MET A 17 3.67 -1.88 5.36
CA MET A 17 4.65 -1.23 4.51
C MET A 17 5.21 0.05 5.12
N GLU A 18 4.39 0.81 5.86
CA GLU A 18 4.87 1.96 6.61
C GLU A 18 5.87 1.51 7.68
N ALA A 19 5.48 0.54 8.51
CA ALA A 19 6.37 0.01 9.53
C ALA A 19 7.63 -0.64 8.91
N HIS A 20 7.50 -1.33 7.78
CA HIS A 20 8.63 -1.85 7.01
C HIS A 20 9.59 -0.72 6.64
N SER A 21 9.09 0.38 6.06
CA SER A 21 9.95 1.48 5.60
C SER A 21 10.72 2.13 6.75
N ILE A 22 10.04 2.37 7.88
CA ILE A 22 10.68 2.90 9.09
C ILE A 22 11.78 1.94 9.57
N LEU A 23 11.46 0.66 9.78
CA LEU A 23 12.44 -0.34 10.24
C LEU A 23 13.61 -0.50 9.25
N LYS A 24 13.33 -0.46 7.96
CA LYS A 24 14.36 -0.57 6.92
C LYS A 24 15.30 0.64 6.94
N ARG A 25 14.76 1.84 7.13
CA ARG A 25 15.53 3.09 7.24
C ARG A 25 16.45 3.09 8.47
N GLU A 26 15.99 2.51 9.58
CA GLU A 26 16.79 2.35 10.81
C GLU A 26 17.79 1.16 10.72
N GLY A 27 17.93 0.52 9.56
CA GLY A 27 18.94 -0.53 9.33
C GLY A 27 18.55 -1.94 9.79
N PHE A 28 17.29 -2.17 10.18
CA PHE A 28 16.83 -3.50 10.58
C PHE A 28 16.67 -4.44 9.38
N GLU A 29 16.87 -5.73 9.63
CA GLU A 29 16.55 -6.79 8.67
C GLU A 29 15.04 -7.10 8.76
N VAL A 30 14.27 -6.47 7.88
CA VAL A 30 12.80 -6.51 7.89
C VAL A 30 12.22 -7.01 6.56
N SER A 31 11.11 -7.74 6.64
CA SER A 31 10.23 -8.10 5.52
C SER A 31 8.78 -7.80 5.88
N SER A 32 7.88 -7.68 4.89
CA SER A 32 6.47 -7.38 5.13
C SER A 32 5.52 -8.23 4.30
N TYR A 33 4.37 -8.59 4.89
CA TYR A 33 3.43 -9.56 4.33
C TYR A 33 1.96 -9.17 4.55
N GLY A 34 1.10 -9.84 3.80
CA GLY A 34 -0.36 -9.77 3.90
C GLY A 34 -0.94 -11.11 4.37
N THR A 35 -2.00 -11.08 5.18
CA THR A 35 -2.75 -12.27 5.62
C THR A 35 -4.12 -12.41 4.98
N GLY A 36 -4.56 -11.42 4.21
CA GLY A 36 -5.82 -11.49 3.47
C GLY A 36 -5.78 -12.57 2.38
N ALA A 37 -6.95 -12.90 1.83
CA ALA A 37 -7.02 -13.73 0.63
C ALA A 37 -6.55 -12.99 -0.63
N HIS A 38 -6.81 -11.67 -0.68
CA HIS A 38 -6.42 -10.78 -1.78
C HIS A 38 -5.95 -9.43 -1.24
N VAL A 39 -5.22 -8.69 -2.06
CA VAL A 39 -4.90 -7.28 -1.82
C VAL A 39 -6.14 -6.46 -2.13
N LYS A 40 -6.69 -5.80 -1.11
CA LYS A 40 -7.85 -4.90 -1.26
C LYS A 40 -7.43 -3.45 -1.07
N LEU A 41 -7.77 -2.61 -2.05
CA LEU A 41 -7.62 -1.16 -2.03
C LEU A 41 -9.00 -0.49 -2.12
N PRO A 42 -9.19 0.71 -1.54
CA PRO A 42 -10.47 1.41 -1.62
C PRO A 42 -10.89 1.71 -3.06
N GLY A 43 -12.19 1.64 -3.31
CA GLY A 43 -12.82 1.96 -4.58
C GLY A 43 -13.67 3.24 -4.53
N PRO A 44 -14.43 3.52 -5.61
CA PRO A 44 -15.39 4.63 -5.66
C PRO A 44 -16.47 4.53 -4.56
N SER A 45 -16.81 3.30 -4.14
CA SER A 45 -17.78 3.04 -3.08
C SER A 45 -17.30 1.96 -2.10
N LEU A 46 -18.01 1.79 -0.98
CA LEU A 46 -17.71 0.74 0.01
C LEU A 46 -17.89 -0.68 -0.59
N ARG A 47 -18.81 -0.81 -1.55
CA ARG A 47 -19.19 -2.10 -2.15
C ARG A 47 -18.31 -2.47 -3.36
N GLU A 48 -17.50 -1.55 -3.84
CA GLU A 48 -16.73 -1.70 -5.08
C GLU A 48 -15.22 -1.53 -4.84
N PRO A 49 -14.58 -2.33 -3.96
CA PRO A 49 -13.14 -2.23 -3.74
C PRO A 49 -12.34 -2.67 -4.96
N ASN A 50 -11.12 -2.14 -5.11
CA ASN A 50 -10.16 -2.69 -6.06
C ASN A 50 -9.50 -3.91 -5.43
N VAL A 51 -9.61 -5.06 -6.10
CA VAL A 51 -9.10 -6.34 -5.61
C VAL A 51 -8.04 -6.86 -6.57
N TYR A 52 -6.90 -7.27 -6.02
CA TYR A 52 -5.78 -7.84 -6.76
C TYR A 52 -5.25 -9.08 -6.07
N ASP A 53 -4.69 -10.01 -6.83
CA ASP A 53 -4.04 -11.19 -6.26
C ASP A 53 -2.68 -10.81 -5.65
N PHE A 54 -2.32 -11.52 -4.57
CA PHE A 54 -0.97 -11.43 -4.04
C PHE A 54 0.04 -11.86 -5.11
N GLY A 55 1.13 -11.09 -5.22
CA GLY A 55 2.11 -11.24 -6.31
C GLY A 55 1.93 -10.23 -7.44
N THR A 56 0.77 -9.57 -7.55
CA THR A 56 0.60 -8.45 -8.49
C THR A 56 1.59 -7.33 -8.14
N PRO A 57 2.47 -6.89 -9.06
CA PRO A 57 3.42 -5.83 -8.78
C PRO A 57 2.73 -4.50 -8.44
N TYR A 58 3.24 -3.77 -7.45
CA TYR A 58 2.67 -2.47 -7.05
C TYR A 58 2.55 -1.49 -8.22
N LYS A 59 3.53 -1.48 -9.13
CA LYS A 59 3.50 -0.65 -10.34
C LYS A 59 2.29 -0.97 -11.23
N GLN A 60 1.94 -2.24 -11.37
CA GLN A 60 0.79 -2.64 -12.16
C GLN A 60 -0.53 -2.22 -11.50
N MET A 61 -0.66 -2.37 -10.18
CA MET A 61 -1.82 -1.87 -9.43
C MET A 61 -1.95 -0.34 -9.59
N TYR A 62 -0.84 0.38 -9.51
CA TYR A 62 -0.80 1.84 -9.73
C TYR A 62 -1.30 2.22 -11.14
N GLU A 63 -0.78 1.57 -12.19
CA GLU A 63 -1.16 1.85 -13.57
C GLU A 63 -2.62 1.49 -13.87
N ASP A 64 -3.15 0.47 -13.20
CA ASP A 64 -4.57 0.12 -13.26
C ASP A 64 -5.46 1.19 -12.60
N LEU A 65 -5.15 1.60 -11.36
CA LEU A 65 -5.92 2.63 -10.65
C LEU A 65 -5.92 3.97 -11.39
N ARG A 66 -4.75 4.38 -11.90
CA ARG A 66 -4.61 5.62 -12.69
C ARG A 66 -5.48 5.61 -13.96
N ARG A 67 -5.64 4.46 -14.60
CA ARG A 67 -6.49 4.30 -15.80
C ARG A 67 -7.98 4.26 -15.46
N LYS A 68 -8.34 3.75 -14.28
CA LYS A 68 -9.73 3.68 -13.83
C LYS A 68 -10.29 5.08 -13.53
N ASP A 69 -9.57 5.84 -12.72
CA ASP A 69 -9.98 7.19 -12.34
C ASP A 69 -8.79 7.97 -11.78
N SER A 70 -8.19 8.85 -12.58
CA SER A 70 -7.04 9.65 -12.17
C SER A 70 -7.38 10.73 -11.15
N GLU A 71 -8.65 11.14 -11.03
CA GLU A 71 -9.08 12.15 -10.06
C GLU A 71 -9.34 11.54 -8.68
N LEU A 72 -9.94 10.34 -8.65
CA LEU A 72 -10.20 9.59 -7.40
C LEU A 72 -8.93 9.01 -6.79
N TYR A 73 -7.96 8.64 -7.63
CA TYR A 73 -6.64 8.20 -7.20
C TYR A 73 -5.62 9.29 -7.56
N PRO A 74 -5.66 10.48 -6.91
CA PRO A 74 -4.74 11.56 -7.23
C PRO A 74 -3.33 11.17 -6.78
N LEU A 75 -2.39 11.29 -7.70
CA LEU A 75 -1.01 10.84 -7.52
C LEU A 75 -0.10 12.06 -7.35
N PHE A 76 0.24 12.39 -6.10
CA PHE A 76 1.28 13.38 -5.83
C PHE A 76 2.67 12.72 -5.89
N PHE A 77 3.51 13.25 -6.78
CA PHE A 77 4.96 13.10 -6.91
C PHE A 77 5.57 11.80 -7.52
N PRO A 78 6.03 11.88 -8.79
CA PRO A 78 6.83 10.83 -9.42
C PRO A 78 8.31 10.80 -8.96
N HIS A 79 8.77 11.75 -8.12
CA HIS A 79 10.19 11.90 -7.79
C HIS A 79 10.62 11.43 -6.39
N LEU A 80 9.68 11.06 -5.51
CA LEU A 80 9.98 10.59 -4.16
C LEU A 80 9.40 9.18 -3.96
N PHE A 81 9.94 8.21 -4.67
CA PHE A 81 9.58 6.80 -4.49
C PHE A 81 10.20 6.23 -3.20
N ASN A 82 9.70 6.67 -2.05
CA ASN A 82 9.61 5.84 -0.87
C ASN A 82 8.15 5.38 -0.78
N PHE A 83 7.86 4.16 -1.27
CA PHE A 83 6.52 3.55 -1.37
C PHE A 83 5.69 3.58 -0.06
N ALA A 84 6.33 3.80 1.08
CA ALA A 84 5.70 4.00 2.39
C ALA A 84 4.66 5.14 2.39
N VAL A 85 5.01 6.27 1.75
CA VAL A 85 4.18 7.48 1.75
C VAL A 85 2.96 7.32 0.84
N PHE A 86 3.09 6.53 -0.23
CA PHE A 86 2.00 6.25 -1.17
C PHE A 86 0.81 5.59 -0.49
N SER A 87 1.08 4.62 0.40
CA SER A 87 -0.02 3.92 1.06
C SER A 87 -0.66 4.69 2.20
N LEU A 88 0.05 5.60 2.87
CA LEU A 88 -0.57 6.44 3.91
C LEU A 88 -1.52 7.46 3.30
N PHE A 89 -1.12 8.13 2.21
CA PHE A 89 -1.92 9.20 1.61
C PHE A 89 -3.20 8.70 0.94
N VAL A 90 -3.14 7.61 0.18
CA VAL A 90 -4.34 7.05 -0.47
C VAL A 90 -5.34 6.53 0.57
N TRP A 91 -4.85 5.98 1.69
CA TRP A 91 -5.73 5.46 2.74
C TRP A 91 -6.32 6.56 3.63
N LEU A 92 -5.54 7.59 3.98
CA LEU A 92 -6.05 8.75 4.72
C LEU A 92 -7.06 9.55 3.89
N LEU A 93 -6.80 9.82 2.61
CA LEU A 93 -7.71 10.62 1.79
C LEU A 93 -9.06 9.93 1.53
N ILE A 94 -9.08 8.60 1.42
CA ILE A 94 -10.33 7.87 1.13
C ILE A 94 -11.13 7.57 2.41
N LEU A 95 -10.49 7.43 3.57
CA LEU A 95 -11.19 7.28 4.85
C LEU A 95 -11.64 8.62 5.47
N GLN A 96 -10.95 9.73 5.19
CA GLN A 96 -11.32 11.06 5.71
C GLN A 96 -12.43 11.75 4.89
N ARG A 97 -12.84 11.18 3.75
CA ARG A 97 -14.00 11.63 2.95
C ARG A 97 -15.29 10.86 3.25
N LYS A 98 -15.35 10.11 4.36
CA LYS A 98 -16.56 9.45 4.86
C LYS A 98 -16.77 9.75 6.33
#